data_AF-A0AAD9R854-F1
#
_entry.id   AF-A0AAD9R854-F1
#
_cell.length_a   1.000
_cell.length_b   1.000
_cell.length_c   1.000
_cell.angle_alpha   90.00
_cell.angle_beta   90.00
_cell.angle_gamma   90.00
#
_symmetry.space_group_name_H-M   'P 1'
#
loop_
_entity.id
_entity.type
_entity.pdbx_description
1 polymer ?
#
loop_
_entity_poly.entity_id
_entity_poly.type
_entity_poly.pdbx_seq_one_letter_code
_entity_poly.pdbx_strand_id
1 'polypeptide(L)' 'MANIGGPRPCKRRLLLRTAESIMLYGAEVWADALRHDIHRKRMAGVQKRGALRIACSYRTVSESAAL' A
#
# COMPACT_ATOMS: atom_id res chain seq x y z
N MET A 1 -9.96 10.42 2.89
CA MET A 1 -10.95 10.15 1.83
C MET A 1 -12.06 9.39 2.52
N ALA A 2 -13.30 9.86 2.47
CA ALA A 2 -14.39 9.18 3.17
C ALA A 2 -14.63 7.82 2.50
N ASN A 3 -14.39 6.73 3.21
CA ASN A 3 -14.53 5.36 2.70
C ASN A 3 -16.01 4.91 2.64
N ILE A 4 -16.87 5.78 2.12
CA ILE A 4 -18.32 5.63 2.07
C ILE A 4 -18.68 5.00 0.71
N GLY A 5 -19.52 3.96 0.71
CA GLY A 5 -19.98 3.28 -0.51
C GLY A 5 -18.95 2.36 -1.20
N GLY A 6 -17.73 2.25 -0.67
CA GLY A 6 -16.68 1.40 -1.24
C GLY A 6 -16.78 -0.09 -0.85
N PRO A 7 -15.86 -0.94 -1.32
CA PRO A 7 -15.82 -2.37 -1.01
C PRO A 7 -15.81 -2.64 0.50
N ARG A 8 -16.39 -3.77 0.93
CA ARG A 8 -16.33 -4.21 2.34
C ARG A 8 -14.88 -4.35 2.83
N PRO A 9 -14.60 -4.20 4.14
CA PRO A 9 -13.25 -4.31 4.69
C PRO A 9 -12.50 -5.60 4.30
N CYS A 10 -13.21 -6.73 4.22
CA CYS A 10 -12.63 -8.00 3.75
C CYS A 10 -12.08 -7.91 2.32
N LYS A 11 -12.83 -7.32 1.39
CA LYS A 11 -12.40 -7.11 0.00
C LYS A 11 -11.21 -6.15 -0.09
N ARG A 12 -11.19 -5.09 0.74
CA ARG A 12 -10.06 -4.15 0.80
C ARG A 12 -8.77 -4.83 1.29
N ARG A 13 -8.86 -5.66 2.32
CA ARG A 13 -7.74 -6.47 2.81
C ARG A 13 -7.23 -7.43 1.75
N LEU A 14 -8.13 -8.13 1.05
CA LEU A 14 -7.76 -9.02 -0.04
C LEU A 14 -6.97 -8.27 -1.12
N LEU A 15 -7.49 -7.14 -1.60
CA LEU A 15 -6.81 -6.33 -2.61
C LEU A 15 -5.42 -5.83 -2.15
N LEU A 16 -5.28 -5.41 -0.89
CA LEU A 16 -3.98 -5.02 -0.35
C LEU A 16 -3.02 -6.21 -0.30
N ARG A 17 -3.45 -7.38 0.21
CA ARG A 17 -2.61 -8.59 0.27
C ARG A 17 -2.17 -9.04 -1.12
N THR A 18 -3.03 -8.93 -2.12
CA THR A 18 -2.67 -9.21 -3.52
C THR A 18 -1.62 -8.22 -4.02
N ALA A 19 -1.78 -6.92 -3.75
CA ALA A 19 -0.79 -5.92 -4.12
C ALA A 19 0.57 -6.15 -3.42
N GLU A 20 0.57 -6.50 -2.13
CA GLU A 20 1.76 -6.88 -1.38
C GLU A 20 2.46 -8.09 -2.00
N SER A 21 1.70 -9.12 -2.36
CA SER A 21 2.24 -10.32 -3.01
C SER A 21 2.90 -9.99 -4.35
N ILE A 22 2.28 -9.15 -5.18
CA ILE A 22 2.85 -8.68 -6.44
C ILE A 22 4.15 -7.90 -6.21
N MET A 23 4.16 -7.00 -5.20
CA MET A 23 5.34 -6.20 -4.89
C MET A 23 6.50 -7.08 -4.39
N LEU A 24 6.22 -8.07 -3.54
CA LEU A 24 7.23 -9.00 -3.03
C LEU A 24 7.81 -9.87 -4.16
N TYR A 25 6.96 -10.39 -5.03
CA TYR A 25 7.41 -11.17 -6.18
C TYR A 25 8.20 -10.32 -7.18
N GLY A 26 7.74 -9.09 -7.45
CA GLY A 26 8.44 -8.15 -8.31
C GLY A 26 9.73 -7.58 -7.70
N ALA A 27 9.91 -7.67 -6.38
CA ALA A 27 11.05 -7.07 -5.69
C ALA A 27 12.39 -7.66 -6.15
N GLU A 28 12.43 -8.96 -6.45
CA GLU A 28 13.63 -9.61 -6.99
C GLU A 28 13.98 -9.08 -8.38
N VAL A 29 12.98 -8.92 -9.24
CA VAL A 29 13.14 -8.36 -10.60
C VAL A 29 13.55 -6.89 -10.54
N TRP A 30 13.06 -6.15 -9.56
CA TRP A 30 13.33 -4.73 -9.37
C TRP A 30 14.49 -4.45 -8.42
N ALA A 31 15.28 -5.45 -8.02
CA ALA A 31 16.28 -5.31 -6.96
C ALA A 31 17.23 -4.13 -7.21
N ASP A 32 17.73 -3.98 -8.44
CA ASP A 32 18.61 -2.87 -8.82
C ASP A 32 17.89 -1.51 -8.77
N ALA A 33 16.65 -1.44 -9.27
CA ALA A 33 15.86 -0.21 -9.22
C ALA A 33 15.53 0.19 -7.77
N LEU A 34 15.27 -0.78 -6.89
CA LEU A 34 14.96 -0.55 -5.48
C LEU A 34 16.16 -0.04 -4.67
N ARG A 35 17.38 -0.04 -5.23
CA ARG A 35 18.52 0.67 -4.62
C ARG A 35 18.24 2.17 -4.50
N HIS A 36 17.53 2.75 -5.48
CA HIS A 36 17.17 4.16 -5.43
C HIS A 36 15.96 4.41 -4.52
N ASP A 37 16.14 5.36 -3.60
CA ASP A 37 15.13 5.76 -2.63
C ASP A 37 13.81 6.22 -3.29
N ILE A 38 13.88 6.85 -4.47
CA ILE A 38 12.69 7.29 -5.22
C ILE A 38 11.77 6.10 -5.55
N HIS A 39 12.35 4.96 -5.95
CA HIS A 39 11.58 3.75 -6.28
C HIS A 39 11.00 3.08 -5.03
N ARG A 40 11.78 3.05 -3.93
CA ARG A 40 11.28 2.59 -2.62
C ARG A 40 10.12 3.43 -2.12
N LYS A 41 10.21 4.76 -2.20
CA LYS A 41 9.13 5.69 -1.83
C LYS A 41 7.87 5.50 -2.68
N ARG A 42 8.02 5.17 -3.97
CA ARG A 42 6.86 4.85 -4.83
C ARG A 42 6.17 3.56 -4.37
N MET A 43 6.93 2.53 -4.03
CA MET A 43 6.40 1.26 -3.52
C MET A 43 5.70 1.44 -2.16
N ALA A 44 6.35 2.11 -1.20
CA ALA A 44 5.74 2.47 0.09
C ALA A 44 4.47 3.31 -0.08
N GLY A 45 4.45 4.20 -1.09
CA GLY A 45 3.27 4.99 -1.45
C GLY A 45 2.07 4.15 -1.89
N VAL A 46 2.26 2.94 -2.42
CA VAL A 46 1.19 1.99 -2.75
C VAL A 46 0.67 1.32 -1.48
N GLN A 47 1.57 0.78 -0.66
CA GLN A 47 1.25 0.12 0.61
C GLN A 47 0.49 1.07 1.55
N LYS A 48 1.02 2.28 1.77
CA LYS A 48 0.38 3.34 2.55
C LYS A 48 -1.05 3.62 2.07
N ARG A 49 -1.25 3.74 0.76
CA ARG A 49 -2.58 4.07 0.20
C ARG A 49 -3.60 2.96 0.45
N GLY A 50 -3.17 1.71 0.46
CA GLY A 50 -4.01 0.57 0.84
C GLY A 50 -4.29 0.53 2.34
N ALA A 51 -3.27 0.70 3.17
CA ALA A 51 -3.40 0.76 4.64
C ALA A 51 -4.41 1.83 5.08
N LEU A 52 -4.30 3.05 4.53
CA LEU A 52 -5.25 4.14 4.79
C LEU A 52 -6.70 3.78 4.42
N ARG A 53 -6.90 3.02 3.33
CA ARG A 53 -8.24 2.57 2.91
C ARG A 53 -8.82 1.47 3.81
N ILE A 54 -7.97 0.68 4.44
CA ILE A 54 -8.38 -0.35 5.40
C ILE A 54 -8.70 0.28 6.75
N ALA A 55 -7.81 1.14 7.25
CA ALA A 55 -7.96 1.84 8.53
C ALA A 55 -9.01 2.97 8.49
N CYS A 56 -9.52 3.33 7.32
CA CYS A 56 -10.40 4.48 7.13
C CYS A 56 -9.80 5.82 7.60
N SER A 57 -8.48 5.93 7.54
CA SER A 57 -7.72 7.09 8.00
C SER A 57 -7.50 8.15 6.89
N TYR A 58 -7.12 9.36 7.31
CA TYR A 58 -6.88 10.48 6.41
C TYR A 58 -5.56 10.32 5.62
N ARG A 59 -5.49 10.94 4.43
CA ARG A 59 -4.33 10.83 3.51
C ARG A 59 -3.01 11.32 4.13
N THR A 60 -3.08 12.24 5.09
CA THR A 60 -1.94 12.86 5.78
C THR A 60 -1.35 11.98 6.87
N VAL A 61 -2.07 10.96 7.34
CA VAL A 61 -1.56 10.04 8.38
C VAL A 61 -0.25 9.41 7.90
N SER A 62 0.75 9.32 8.77
CA SER A 62 2.02 8.69 8.46
C SER A 62 1.82 7.21 8.14
N GLU A 63 2.75 6.62 7.38
CA GLU A 63 2.68 5.19 7.09
C GLU A 63 2.76 4.34 8.35
N SER A 64 3.68 4.68 9.26
CA SER A 64 3.86 4.03 10.56
C SER A 64 2.63 4.06 11.47
N ALA A 65 1.73 5.04 11.29
CA ALA A 65 0.50 5.15 12.05
C ALA A 65 -0.69 4.48 11.34
N ALA A 66 -0.54 4.07 10.09
CA ALA A 66 -1.59 3.44 9.28
C ALA A 66 -1.42 1.92 9.14
N LEU A 67 -0.18 1.42 9.25
CA LEU A 67 0.17 0.00 9.35
C LEU A 67 0.02 -0.48 10.80
#